data_AF-A0A1W1GT37-F1
#
_entry.id   AF-A0A1W1GT37-F1
#
_cell.length_a   1.000
_cell.length_b   1.000
_cell.length_c   1.000
_cell.angle_alpha   90.00
_cell.angle_beta   90.00
_cell.angle_gamma   90.00
#
_symmetry.space_group_name_H-M   'P 1'
#
loop_
_entity.id
_entity.type
_entity.pdbx_description
1 polymer ?
#
loop_
_entity_poly.entity_id
_entity_poly.type
_entity_poly.pdbx_seq_one_letter_code
_entity_poly.pdbx_strand_id
1 'polypeptide(L)'
;MQCQRVVLALLLMLPVSPLMAADGAPGRGLKEIPDPELNLMRGRYTVGGNNVAWFGVTMISQWQGPNGAVVQGALTLGMDFRNGGTPKLSFQPSVQVTAADAPLPATAGRSIDSTGLANASGLVQSVQVAGDGNTARNVTTLTVRDGAVPTALGDDGSRMAQAQQGGATATAMLDGNQARLLLQVDGQSLVQQWIRNGSVGQGIALAGDGQTASNRLQLELVRNTAANNLPLSQNVAQAIGMNRGMGPGQ
;
A
#
# COMPACT_ATOMS: atom_id res chain seq x y z
N MET A 1 78.21 -21.21 17.25
CA MET A 1 78.19 -22.51 17.95
C MET A 1 76.89 -22.57 18.76
N GLN A 2 75.75 -23.00 18.23
CA GLN A 2 75.28 -24.37 17.84
C GLN A 2 75.05 -25.34 19.01
N CYS A 3 73.94 -26.10 18.85
CA CYS A 3 73.43 -27.29 19.56
C CYS A 3 72.53 -27.04 20.79
N GLN A 4 71.19 -27.20 20.76
CA GLN A 4 70.26 -28.26 20.29
C GLN A 4 69.99 -29.37 21.34
N ARG A 5 68.69 -29.55 21.68
CA ARG A 5 67.94 -30.77 22.11
C ARG A 5 66.56 -30.31 22.65
N VAL A 6 65.47 -30.30 21.89
CA VAL A 6 64.55 -31.39 21.50
C VAL A 6 64.04 -32.23 22.69
N VAL A 7 62.80 -31.94 23.14
CA VAL A 7 61.84 -32.88 23.78
C VAL A 7 60.42 -32.34 23.44
N LEU A 8 59.77 -32.87 22.40
CA LEU A 8 58.66 -33.84 22.45
C LEU A 8 57.37 -33.31 23.11
N ALA A 9 56.54 -32.61 22.31
CA ALA A 9 55.16 -32.25 22.66
C ALA A 9 54.21 -33.31 22.08
N LEU A 10 53.44 -33.96 22.95
CA LEU A 10 52.50 -35.02 22.61
C LEU A 10 51.11 -34.66 23.16
N LEU A 11 50.11 -34.81 22.29
CA LEU A 11 48.69 -35.07 22.56
C LEU A 11 47.78 -33.96 23.12
N LEU A 12 46.85 -33.48 22.28
CA LEU A 12 45.40 -33.72 22.41
C LEU A 12 44.64 -33.13 21.19
N MET A 13 44.41 -33.97 20.18
CA MET A 13 43.44 -33.73 19.11
C MET A 13 42.05 -34.16 19.60
N LEU A 14 41.16 -33.20 19.84
CA LEU A 14 39.74 -33.43 20.13
C LEU A 14 38.95 -33.51 18.81
N PRO A 15 38.21 -34.59 18.52
CA PRO A 15 37.31 -34.61 17.37
C PRO A 15 36.02 -33.84 17.69
N VAL A 16 35.74 -32.79 16.92
CA VAL A 16 34.43 -32.12 16.90
C VAL A 16 33.44 -33.04 16.18
N SER A 17 32.53 -33.66 16.91
CA SER A 17 31.40 -34.39 16.32
C SER A 17 30.29 -33.39 15.96
N PRO A 18 29.76 -33.38 14.72
CA PRO A 18 28.56 -32.61 14.43
C PRO A 18 27.36 -33.27 15.12
N LEU A 19 26.70 -32.51 15.99
CA LEU A 19 25.42 -32.86 16.59
C LEU A 19 24.36 -32.82 15.47
N MET A 20 24.05 -33.97 14.88
CA MET A 20 22.88 -34.11 14.01
C MET A 20 21.63 -34.01 14.88
N ALA A 21 20.81 -32.99 14.65
CA ALA A 21 19.48 -32.89 15.22
C ALA A 21 18.67 -34.10 14.75
N ALA A 22 18.12 -34.87 15.70
CA ALA A 22 17.22 -35.95 15.38
C ALA A 22 15.87 -35.35 14.97
N ASP A 23 15.51 -35.47 13.69
CA ASP A 23 14.16 -35.17 13.22
C ASP A 23 13.17 -36.08 13.95
N GLY A 24 12.27 -35.45 14.71
CA GLY A 24 11.20 -36.15 15.40
C GLY A 24 10.26 -36.77 14.39
N ALA A 25 10.12 -38.09 14.41
CA ALA A 25 9.21 -38.80 13.53
C ALA A 25 7.78 -38.24 13.66
N PRO A 26 7.13 -37.84 12.55
CA PRO A 26 5.77 -37.34 12.60
C PRO A 26 4.81 -38.43 13.07
N GLY A 27 3.78 -38.04 13.83
CA GLY A 27 2.79 -38.96 14.40
C GLY A 27 2.18 -39.88 13.33
N ARG A 28 1.78 -41.10 13.73
CA ARG A 28 1.24 -42.13 12.81
C ARG A 28 0.18 -41.54 11.87
N GLY A 29 0.46 -41.59 10.56
CA GLY A 29 -0.43 -41.09 9.49
C GLY A 29 -0.10 -39.68 9.00
N LEU A 30 0.84 -38.98 9.62
CA LEU A 30 1.34 -37.70 9.16
C LEU A 30 2.65 -37.92 8.39
N LYS A 31 2.70 -37.46 7.15
CA LYS A 31 3.92 -37.42 6.35
C LYS A 31 4.37 -35.96 6.27
N GLU A 32 5.59 -35.69 6.70
CA GLU A 32 6.20 -34.39 6.55
C GLU A 32 6.37 -34.08 5.06
N ILE A 33 6.00 -32.86 4.67
CA ILE A 33 6.11 -32.38 3.29
C ILE A 33 7.45 -31.64 3.19
N PRO A 34 8.39 -32.07 2.34
CA PRO A 34 9.69 -31.41 2.19
C PRO A 34 9.56 -29.95 1.74
N ASP A 35 10.47 -29.08 2.18
CA ASP A 35 10.50 -27.65 1.82
C ASP A 35 10.35 -27.33 0.32
N PRO A 36 10.96 -28.08 -0.62
CA PRO A 36 10.74 -27.87 -2.04
C PRO A 36 9.30 -28.15 -2.48
N GLU A 37 8.64 -29.15 -1.89
CA GLU A 37 7.23 -29.46 -2.14
C GLU A 37 6.31 -28.43 -1.46
N LEU A 38 6.63 -28.02 -0.22
CA LEU A 38 5.97 -26.92 0.48
C LEU A 38 6.04 -25.59 -0.30
N ASN A 39 7.19 -25.29 -0.91
CA ASN A 39 7.37 -24.13 -1.77
C ASN A 39 6.48 -24.18 -3.02
N LEU A 40 6.28 -25.38 -3.59
CA LEU A 40 5.36 -25.59 -4.71
C LEU A 40 3.88 -25.51 -4.28
N MET A 41 3.57 -25.80 -3.02
CA MET A 41 2.22 -25.64 -2.47
C MET A 41 1.87 -24.20 -2.12
N ARG A 42 2.88 -23.33 -1.92
CA ARG A 42 2.70 -21.89 -1.73
C ARG A 42 2.14 -21.26 -3.02
N GLY A 43 0.94 -20.69 -2.94
CA GLY A 43 0.28 -20.01 -4.06
C GLY A 43 -0.59 -20.91 -4.94
N ARG A 44 -0.63 -22.24 -4.73
CA ARG A 44 -1.50 -23.16 -5.49
C ARG A 44 -2.92 -23.30 -4.96
N TYR A 45 -3.21 -22.73 -3.79
CA TYR A 45 -4.54 -22.75 -3.18
C TYR A 45 -5.03 -21.32 -2.88
N THR A 46 -5.64 -20.66 -3.88
CA THR A 46 -6.74 -19.75 -3.58
C THR A 46 -8.03 -20.50 -3.91
N VAL A 47 -8.42 -21.41 -3.01
CA VAL A 47 -9.76 -22.02 -3.05
C VAL A 47 -10.74 -20.89 -2.68
N GLY A 48 -11.15 -20.11 -3.69
CA GLY A 48 -12.01 -18.94 -3.44
C GLY A 48 -11.89 -17.75 -4.38
N GLY A 49 -11.37 -17.89 -5.62
CA GLY A 49 -11.52 -16.83 -6.64
C GLY A 49 -11.09 -15.44 -6.16
N ASN A 50 -9.88 -15.31 -5.62
CA ASN A 50 -9.36 -14.02 -5.11
C ASN A 50 -8.94 -13.04 -6.23
N ASN A 51 -9.49 -13.18 -7.44
CA ASN A 51 -9.16 -12.31 -8.56
C ASN A 51 -9.66 -10.91 -8.24
N VAL A 52 -8.74 -9.95 -8.24
CA VAL A 52 -9.08 -8.53 -8.12
C VAL A 52 -9.90 -8.15 -9.34
N ALA A 53 -11.13 -7.74 -9.11
CA ALA A 53 -12.04 -7.25 -10.14
C ALA A 53 -11.90 -5.74 -10.31
N TRP A 54 -11.62 -5.04 -9.21
CA TRP A 54 -11.51 -3.60 -9.17
C TRP A 54 -10.54 -3.12 -8.09
N PHE A 55 -9.79 -2.07 -8.42
CA PHE A 55 -9.05 -1.29 -7.44
C PHE A 55 -9.41 0.18 -7.58
N GLY A 56 -9.92 0.77 -6.51
CA GLY A 56 -10.30 2.17 -6.41
C GLY A 56 -9.41 2.92 -5.44
N VAL A 57 -9.13 4.18 -5.76
CA VAL A 57 -8.43 5.12 -4.91
C VAL A 57 -9.19 6.42 -4.90
N THR A 58 -9.45 6.96 -3.71
CA THR A 58 -9.93 8.32 -3.51
C THR A 58 -8.95 9.04 -2.61
N MET A 59 -8.40 10.15 -3.09
CA MET A 59 -7.57 11.08 -2.34
C MET A 59 -8.33 12.38 -2.14
N ILE A 60 -8.30 12.91 -0.92
CA ILE A 60 -8.86 14.22 -0.59
C ILE A 60 -7.87 14.91 0.34
N SER A 61 -7.37 16.05 -0.10
CA SER A 61 -6.51 16.93 0.69
C SER A 61 -7.23 18.25 0.93
N GLN A 62 -7.07 18.77 2.13
CA GLN A 62 -7.57 20.09 2.51
C GLN A 62 -6.53 20.80 3.36
N TRP A 63 -6.34 22.09 3.10
CA TRP A 63 -5.62 23.02 3.94
C TRP A 63 -6.48 24.25 4.19
N GLN A 64 -6.41 24.79 5.41
CA GLN A 64 -7.03 26.03 5.82
C GLN A 64 -6.04 26.86 6.61
N GLY A 65 -5.86 28.11 6.20
CA GLY A 65 -5.02 29.08 6.88
C GLY A 65 -5.75 29.86 7.97
N PRO A 66 -5.02 30.53 8.87
CA PRO A 66 -5.59 31.32 9.97
C PRO A 66 -6.41 32.53 9.48
N ASN A 67 -6.19 32.98 8.25
CA ASN A 67 -6.94 34.04 7.60
C ASN A 67 -8.26 33.56 6.93
N GLY A 68 -8.59 32.28 7.06
CA GLY A 68 -9.77 31.68 6.43
C GLY A 68 -9.56 31.27 4.97
N ALA A 69 -8.35 31.44 4.41
CA ALA A 69 -8.03 30.88 3.10
C ALA A 69 -8.13 29.36 3.12
N VAL A 70 -8.68 28.77 2.05
CA VAL A 70 -8.90 27.33 1.93
C VAL A 70 -8.33 26.84 0.61
N VAL A 71 -7.57 25.76 0.68
CA VAL A 71 -7.02 25.06 -0.49
C VAL A 71 -7.49 23.62 -0.40
N GLN A 72 -8.10 23.11 -1.47
CA GLN A 72 -8.67 21.77 -1.52
C GLN A 72 -8.32 21.10 -2.83
N GLY A 73 -8.18 19.79 -2.76
CA GLY A 73 -8.20 18.97 -3.96
C GLY A 73 -8.67 17.56 -3.66
N ALA A 74 -9.21 16.93 -4.69
CA ALA A 74 -9.62 15.55 -4.67
C ALA A 74 -9.26 14.88 -5.98
N LEU A 75 -8.97 13.59 -5.89
CA LEU A 75 -8.59 12.76 -7.02
C LEU A 75 -9.18 11.38 -6.82
N THR A 76 -9.96 10.92 -7.80
CA THR A 76 -10.46 9.54 -7.82
C THR A 76 -9.85 8.79 -8.99
N LEU A 77 -9.28 7.63 -8.70
CA LEU A 77 -8.67 6.72 -9.67
C LEU A 77 -9.35 5.37 -9.54
N GLY A 78 -9.80 4.81 -10.66
CA GLY A 78 -10.43 3.50 -10.71
C GLY A 78 -9.81 2.61 -11.76
N MET A 79 -9.52 1.36 -11.41
CA MET A 79 -8.97 0.33 -12.29
C MET A 79 -9.89 -0.88 -12.33
N ASP A 80 -10.45 -1.17 -13.51
CA ASP A 80 -11.30 -2.33 -13.76
C ASP A 80 -10.52 -3.45 -14.46
N PHE A 81 -10.50 -4.62 -13.84
CA PHE A 81 -9.74 -5.79 -14.29
C PHE A 81 -10.63 -6.89 -14.90
N ARG A 82 -11.96 -6.69 -14.94
CA ARG A 82 -12.91 -7.76 -15.31
C ARG A 82 -12.73 -8.32 -16.72
N ASN A 83 -12.20 -7.54 -17.65
CA ASN A 83 -12.06 -7.93 -19.06
C ASN A 83 -10.74 -8.63 -19.39
N GLY A 84 -9.86 -8.85 -18.39
CA GLY A 84 -8.53 -9.41 -18.59
C GLY A 84 -7.57 -8.46 -19.34
N GLY A 85 -6.26 -8.70 -19.23
CA GLY A 85 -5.24 -7.84 -19.86
C GLY A 85 -5.00 -6.53 -19.10
N THR A 86 -4.85 -5.42 -19.82
CA THR A 86 -4.62 -4.08 -19.25
C THR A 86 -5.89 -3.56 -18.58
N PRO A 87 -5.85 -3.10 -17.31
CA PRO A 87 -7.04 -2.60 -16.64
C PRO A 87 -7.60 -1.35 -17.34
N LYS A 88 -8.94 -1.24 -17.38
CA LYS A 88 -9.58 0.00 -17.82
C LYS A 88 -9.46 1.04 -16.71
N LEU A 89 -8.83 2.16 -17.04
CA LEU A 89 -8.60 3.26 -16.12
C LEU A 89 -9.75 4.27 -16.16
N SER A 90 -10.06 4.85 -15.00
CA SER A 90 -10.88 6.05 -14.85
C SER A 90 -10.18 7.01 -13.90
N PHE A 91 -10.22 8.30 -14.21
CA PHE A 91 -9.53 9.33 -13.44
C PHE A 91 -10.37 10.60 -13.40
N GLN A 92 -10.56 11.17 -12.20
CA GLN A 92 -11.23 12.45 -12.00
C GLN A 92 -10.44 13.31 -11.01
N PRO A 93 -9.70 14.31 -11.51
CA PRO A 93 -9.08 15.31 -10.67
C PRO A 93 -10.06 16.48 -10.41
N SER A 94 -10.00 17.07 -9.23
CA SER A 94 -10.69 18.32 -8.91
C SER A 94 -9.86 19.10 -7.91
N VAL A 95 -9.76 20.41 -8.10
CA VAL A 95 -9.01 21.29 -7.21
C VAL A 95 -9.73 22.62 -7.06
N GLN A 96 -9.58 23.23 -5.90
CA GLN A 96 -10.15 24.53 -5.59
C GLN A 96 -9.21 25.30 -4.68
N VAL A 97 -9.00 26.57 -5.00
CA VAL A 97 -8.34 27.52 -4.11
C VAL A 97 -9.34 28.62 -3.81
N THR A 98 -9.43 29.01 -2.54
CA THR A 98 -10.21 30.14 -2.08
C THR A 98 -9.30 30.96 -1.16
N ALA A 99 -8.74 32.03 -1.70
CA ALA A 99 -7.88 32.93 -0.92
C ALA A 99 -8.72 33.96 -0.16
N ALA A 100 -8.31 34.27 1.07
CA ALA A 100 -8.73 35.48 1.76
C ALA A 100 -7.80 36.63 1.36
N ASP A 101 -8.32 37.87 1.26
CA ASP A 101 -7.57 39.09 0.92
C ASP A 101 -6.64 39.58 2.07
N ALA A 102 -6.10 38.65 2.85
CA ALA A 102 -5.21 38.93 3.96
C ALA A 102 -3.82 38.33 3.69
N PRO A 103 -2.73 39.10 3.85
CA PRO A 103 -1.37 38.61 3.64
C PRO A 103 -1.07 37.35 4.45
N LEU A 104 -0.31 36.43 3.86
CA LEU A 104 0.17 35.24 4.55
C LEU A 104 1.16 35.64 5.67
N PRO A 105 1.07 35.07 6.89
CA PRO A 105 1.96 35.40 8.00
C PRO A 105 3.42 35.01 7.72
N ALA A 106 4.40 35.73 8.26
CA ALA A 106 5.81 35.37 8.06
C ALA A 106 6.20 34.10 8.84
N THR A 107 6.97 33.20 8.21
CA THR A 107 7.46 31.93 8.81
C THR A 107 8.97 31.92 9.08
N ALA A 108 9.59 33.10 9.22
CA ALA A 108 11.04 33.24 9.35
C ALA A 108 11.62 32.36 10.47
N GLY A 109 12.67 31.61 10.16
CA GLY A 109 13.35 30.71 11.10
C GLY A 109 12.69 29.34 11.31
N ARG A 110 11.59 29.04 10.62
CA ARG A 110 10.91 27.74 10.69
C ARG A 110 11.19 26.96 9.41
N SER A 111 11.57 25.69 9.55
CA SER A 111 11.89 24.83 8.40
C SER A 111 11.24 23.46 8.54
N ILE A 112 10.99 22.87 7.38
CA ILE A 112 10.40 21.55 7.21
C ILE A 112 11.22 20.85 6.13
N ASP A 113 11.60 19.61 6.38
CA ASP A 113 12.32 18.78 5.42
C ASP A 113 11.60 17.44 5.23
N SER A 114 11.00 17.27 4.06
CA SER A 114 10.27 16.07 3.66
C SER A 114 11.04 15.20 2.65
N THR A 115 12.33 15.46 2.42
CA THR A 115 13.15 14.73 1.43
C THR A 115 13.28 13.24 1.74
N GLY A 116 13.29 12.85 3.03
CA GLY A 116 13.38 11.46 3.47
C GLY A 116 12.19 10.58 3.07
N LEU A 117 11.01 11.17 2.77
CA LEU A 117 9.84 10.40 2.34
C LEU A 117 10.05 9.71 0.99
N ALA A 118 10.95 10.23 0.15
CA ALA A 118 11.25 9.65 -1.15
C ALA A 118 11.89 8.25 -1.02
N ASN A 119 12.56 7.96 0.09
CA ASN A 119 13.31 6.71 0.32
C ASN A 119 12.49 5.59 0.95
N ALA A 120 11.23 5.87 1.34
CA ALA A 120 10.37 4.89 1.96
C ALA A 120 9.51 4.14 0.93
N SER A 121 9.43 2.81 1.09
CA SER A 121 8.56 1.92 0.33
C SER A 121 7.34 1.51 1.16
N GLY A 122 6.27 1.05 0.49
CA GLY A 122 5.01 0.70 1.16
C GLY A 122 4.14 1.91 1.50
N LEU A 123 3.50 1.89 2.67
CA LEU A 123 2.63 2.97 3.14
C LEU A 123 3.43 3.99 3.97
N VAL A 124 3.46 5.25 3.54
CA VAL A 124 4.21 6.32 4.19
C VAL A 124 3.25 7.38 4.71
N GLN A 125 3.37 7.76 5.98
CA GLN A 125 2.64 8.87 6.55
C GLN A 125 3.61 9.78 7.30
N SER A 126 3.61 11.06 6.95
CA SER A 126 4.42 12.07 7.63
C SER A 126 3.60 13.29 7.98
N VAL A 127 3.87 13.82 9.17
CA VAL A 127 3.36 15.08 9.67
C VAL A 127 4.54 15.84 10.26
N GLN A 128 4.83 17.01 9.73
CA GLN A 128 5.81 17.95 10.24
C GLN A 128 5.11 19.26 10.53
N VAL A 129 5.30 19.75 11.75
CA VAL A 129 4.63 20.95 12.24
C VAL A 129 5.67 21.80 12.94
N ALA A 130 5.78 23.04 12.52
CA ALA A 130 6.45 24.12 13.24
C ALA A 130 5.39 25.16 13.62
N GLY A 131 5.67 25.94 14.66
CA GLY A 131 4.70 26.90 15.17
C GLY A 131 3.58 26.29 16.03
N ASP A 132 2.63 27.14 16.41
CA ASP A 132 1.61 26.86 17.41
C ASP A 132 0.18 26.81 16.83
N GLY A 133 -0.71 26.09 17.50
CA GLY A 133 -2.14 26.06 17.15
C GLY A 133 -2.47 25.32 15.84
N ASN A 134 -1.55 24.51 15.31
CA ASN A 134 -1.75 23.75 14.09
C ASN A 134 -2.50 22.43 14.34
N THR A 135 -3.32 22.02 13.37
CA THR A 135 -3.98 20.70 13.34
C THR A 135 -3.62 19.98 12.04
N ALA A 136 -3.06 18.79 12.13
CA ALA A 136 -2.66 17.99 10.97
C ALA A 136 -3.18 16.55 11.11
N ARG A 137 -3.83 16.03 10.06
CA ARG A 137 -4.38 14.66 10.07
C ARG A 137 -4.15 13.92 8.76
N ASN A 138 -3.46 12.80 8.83
CA ASN A 138 -3.43 11.80 7.76
C ASN A 138 -4.35 10.64 8.12
N VAL A 139 -5.26 10.26 7.22
CA VAL A 139 -6.12 9.08 7.36
C VAL A 139 -5.98 8.23 6.13
N THR A 140 -5.74 6.95 6.32
CA THR A 140 -5.81 5.92 5.28
C THR A 140 -6.88 4.90 5.68
N THR A 141 -7.73 4.52 4.74
CA THR A 141 -8.72 3.45 4.91
C THR A 141 -8.56 2.47 3.76
N LEU A 142 -8.43 1.18 4.08
CA LEU A 142 -8.46 0.10 3.09
C LEU A 142 -9.73 -0.72 3.30
N THR A 143 -10.55 -0.79 2.26
CA THR A 143 -11.73 -1.65 2.24
C THR A 143 -11.49 -2.79 1.27
N VAL A 144 -11.55 -4.02 1.75
CA VAL A 144 -11.54 -5.22 0.90
C VAL A 144 -12.91 -5.84 0.97
N ARG A 145 -13.56 -6.00 -0.17
CA ARG A 145 -14.87 -6.64 -0.24
C ARG A 145 -15.00 -7.55 -1.45
N ASP A 146 -16.00 -8.40 -1.37
CA ASP A 146 -16.45 -9.22 -2.49
C ASP A 146 -17.69 -8.57 -3.11
N GLY A 147 -17.94 -8.86 -4.39
CA GLY A 147 -19.21 -8.52 -5.04
C GLY A 147 -19.06 -7.63 -6.27
N ALA A 148 -20.06 -6.78 -6.50
CA ALA A 148 -20.13 -5.98 -7.71
C ALA A 148 -19.05 -4.89 -7.74
N VAL A 149 -18.39 -4.79 -8.90
CA VAL A 149 -17.48 -3.68 -9.22
C VAL A 149 -18.29 -2.39 -9.33
N PRO A 150 -17.87 -1.29 -8.67
CA PRO A 150 -18.50 0.01 -8.83
C PRO A 150 -18.60 0.39 -10.31
N THR A 151 -19.67 1.07 -10.69
CA THR A 151 -19.74 1.70 -12.00
C THR A 151 -18.56 2.66 -12.11
N ALA A 152 -17.63 2.40 -13.03
CA ALA A 152 -16.49 3.27 -13.25
C ALA A 152 -17.01 4.69 -13.48
N LEU A 153 -16.50 5.63 -12.68
CA LEU A 153 -16.83 7.03 -12.85
C LEU A 153 -16.35 7.48 -14.25
N GLY A 154 -17.09 8.39 -14.90
CA GLY A 154 -16.76 8.85 -16.25
C GLY A 154 -15.35 9.44 -16.33
N ASP A 155 -14.53 8.96 -17.26
CA ASP A 155 -13.24 9.55 -17.56
C ASP A 155 -13.45 10.64 -18.63
N ASP A 156 -13.25 11.91 -18.27
CA ASP A 156 -13.33 13.04 -19.21
C ASP A 156 -12.06 13.20 -20.07
N GLY A 157 -11.07 12.32 -19.87
CA GLY A 157 -9.77 12.34 -20.52
C GLY A 157 -8.77 13.30 -19.86
N SER A 158 -9.19 14.12 -18.91
CA SER A 158 -8.31 14.97 -18.12
C SER A 158 -7.34 14.11 -17.32
N ARG A 159 -6.08 14.55 -17.26
CA ARG A 159 -5.03 13.92 -16.45
C ARG A 159 -4.45 14.87 -15.43
N MET A 160 -4.92 16.13 -15.43
CA MET A 160 -4.50 17.14 -14.48
C MET A 160 -5.64 18.12 -14.19
N ALA A 161 -5.72 18.57 -12.95
CA ALA A 161 -6.44 19.78 -12.57
C ALA A 161 -5.50 20.65 -11.73
N GLN A 162 -5.49 21.96 -12.01
CA GLN A 162 -4.66 22.92 -11.30
C GLN A 162 -5.46 24.19 -11.00
N ALA A 163 -5.28 24.74 -9.80
CA ALA A 163 -5.80 26.04 -9.39
C ALA A 163 -4.71 26.81 -8.63
N GLN A 164 -4.65 28.13 -8.85
CA GLN A 164 -3.70 29.02 -8.20
C GLN A 164 -4.38 30.31 -7.79
N GLN A 165 -4.15 30.76 -6.55
CA GLN A 165 -4.58 32.08 -6.10
C GLN A 165 -3.73 32.53 -4.89
N GLY A 166 -3.26 33.78 -4.89
CA GLY A 166 -2.67 34.40 -3.69
C GLY A 166 -1.50 33.63 -3.04
N GLY A 167 -0.61 33.04 -3.84
CA GLY A 167 0.52 32.22 -3.34
C GLY A 167 0.13 30.80 -2.89
N ALA A 168 -1.10 30.37 -3.15
CA ALA A 168 -1.58 29.01 -2.92
C ALA A 168 -1.84 28.28 -4.24
N THR A 169 -1.30 27.08 -4.37
CA THR A 169 -1.46 26.14 -5.49
C THR A 169 -2.17 24.88 -5.03
N ALA A 170 -3.09 24.38 -5.85
CA ALA A 170 -3.60 23.01 -5.76
C ALA A 170 -3.42 22.32 -7.10
N THR A 171 -2.84 21.12 -7.10
CA THR A 171 -2.58 20.31 -8.29
C THR A 171 -2.97 18.86 -8.02
N ALA A 172 -3.82 18.29 -8.86
CA ALA A 172 -4.15 16.88 -8.89
C ALA A 172 -3.78 16.33 -10.26
N MET A 173 -2.94 15.30 -10.34
CA MET A 173 -2.42 14.79 -11.61
C MET A 173 -2.23 13.28 -11.62
N LEU A 174 -2.28 12.72 -12.82
CA LEU A 174 -1.88 11.37 -13.16
C LEU A 174 -0.84 11.43 -14.28
N ASP A 175 0.37 10.97 -13.99
CA ASP A 175 1.48 10.88 -14.93
C ASP A 175 2.03 9.45 -14.95
N GLY A 176 1.89 8.78 -16.10
CA GLY A 176 2.22 7.35 -16.25
C GLY A 176 1.53 6.49 -15.19
N ASN A 177 2.33 5.87 -14.32
CA ASN A 177 1.89 5.02 -13.21
C ASN A 177 1.89 5.74 -11.85
N GLN A 178 1.88 7.07 -11.86
CA GLN A 178 1.94 7.89 -10.65
C GLN A 178 0.74 8.83 -10.57
N ALA A 179 0.00 8.76 -9.46
CA ALA A 179 -1.03 9.73 -9.14
C ALA A 179 -0.52 10.62 -8.00
N ARG A 180 -0.71 11.94 -8.11
CA ARG A 180 -0.29 12.90 -7.08
C ARG A 180 -1.36 13.94 -6.87
N LEU A 181 -1.60 14.25 -5.59
CA LEU A 181 -2.36 15.41 -5.15
C LEU A 181 -1.44 16.28 -4.30
N LEU A 182 -1.35 17.56 -4.61
CA LEU A 182 -0.44 18.51 -3.99
C LEU A 182 -1.16 19.82 -3.73
N LEU A 183 -1.18 20.25 -2.48
CA LEU A 183 -1.55 21.59 -2.07
C LEU A 183 -0.29 22.26 -1.54
N GLN A 184 0.02 23.44 -2.04
CA GLN A 184 1.19 24.21 -1.64
C GLN A 184 0.77 25.62 -1.33
N VAL A 185 1.24 26.15 -0.21
CA VAL A 185 1.08 27.56 0.13
C VAL A 185 2.47 28.12 0.41
N ASP A 186 2.87 29.12 -0.36
CA ASP A 186 4.24 29.59 -0.42
C ASP A 186 4.80 29.95 0.96
N GLY A 187 5.90 29.29 1.33
CA GLY A 187 6.57 29.45 2.62
C GLY A 187 5.77 29.00 3.85
N GLN A 188 4.56 28.47 3.67
CA GLN A 188 3.62 28.19 4.76
C GLN A 188 3.34 26.71 4.94
N SER A 189 3.03 26.00 3.86
CA SER A 189 2.57 24.63 3.96
C SER A 189 2.76 23.82 2.69
N LEU A 190 2.87 22.51 2.89
CA LEU A 190 2.84 21.51 1.84
C LEU A 190 1.96 20.35 2.32
N VAL A 191 0.87 20.09 1.61
CA VAL A 191 -0.04 18.98 1.88
C VAL A 191 -0.06 18.12 0.63
N GLN A 192 0.32 16.86 0.73
CA GLN A 192 0.46 16.00 -0.44
C GLN A 192 0.04 14.57 -0.19
N GLN A 193 -0.44 13.93 -1.25
CA GLN A 193 -0.68 12.51 -1.34
C GLN A 193 -0.11 12.00 -2.67
N TRP A 194 0.41 10.79 -2.66
CA TRP A 194 0.90 10.15 -3.89
C TRP A 194 0.68 8.65 -3.86
N ILE A 195 0.50 8.11 -5.06
CA ILE A 195 0.69 6.70 -5.37
C ILE A 195 1.73 6.64 -6.47
N ARG A 196 2.75 5.82 -6.27
CA ARG A 196 3.79 5.54 -7.26
C ARG A 196 4.18 4.08 -7.16
N ASN A 197 5.05 3.63 -8.07
CA ASN A 197 5.51 2.24 -8.03
C ASN A 197 6.11 1.89 -6.66
N GLY A 198 5.58 0.86 -6.02
CA GLY A 198 6.05 0.34 -4.73
C GLY A 198 5.76 1.20 -3.49
N SER A 199 5.04 2.33 -3.61
CA SER A 199 4.67 3.12 -2.43
C SER A 199 3.43 3.99 -2.60
N VAL A 200 2.75 4.17 -1.48
CA VAL A 200 1.62 5.08 -1.32
C VAL A 200 1.93 5.96 -0.11
N GLY A 201 1.69 7.26 -0.21
CA GLY A 201 1.99 8.10 0.94
C GLY A 201 1.17 9.37 1.05
N GLN A 202 1.23 9.90 2.26
CA GLN A 202 0.60 11.15 2.66
C GLN A 202 1.61 11.96 3.47
N GLY A 203 1.71 13.25 3.16
CA GLY A 203 2.61 14.18 3.83
C GLY A 203 1.88 15.46 4.16
N ILE A 204 2.07 15.96 5.38
CA ILE A 204 1.65 17.29 5.82
C ILE A 204 2.87 17.98 6.41
N ALA A 205 3.08 19.20 5.98
CA ALA A 205 4.12 20.10 6.46
C ALA A 205 3.47 21.47 6.71
N LEU A 206 3.50 21.94 7.96
CA LEU A 206 2.93 23.23 8.39
C LEU A 206 4.02 24.06 9.06
N ALA A 207 4.41 25.18 8.45
CA ALA A 207 5.47 26.06 8.96
C ALA A 207 4.90 27.25 9.74
N GLY A 208 3.66 27.66 9.47
CA GLY A 208 2.99 28.79 10.14
C GLY A 208 2.23 28.38 11.41
N ASP A 209 1.46 29.32 11.96
CA ASP A 209 0.60 29.09 13.12
C ASP A 209 -0.87 28.97 12.70
N GLY A 210 -1.68 28.30 13.52
CA GLY A 210 -3.13 28.26 13.36
C GLY A 210 -3.64 27.60 12.08
N GLN A 211 -2.84 26.74 11.45
CA GLN A 211 -3.19 26.06 10.20
C GLN A 211 -3.92 24.75 10.48
N THR A 212 -4.90 24.41 9.64
CA THR A 212 -5.53 23.09 9.66
C THR A 212 -5.29 22.39 8.34
N ALA A 213 -4.73 21.18 8.38
CA ALA A 213 -4.48 20.37 7.19
C ALA A 213 -4.95 18.94 7.39
N SER A 214 -5.47 18.35 6.32
CA SER A 214 -5.83 16.93 6.32
C SER A 214 -5.59 16.27 4.98
N ASN A 215 -5.20 15.00 5.04
CA ASN A 215 -5.18 14.07 3.93
C ASN A 215 -6.08 12.88 4.28
N ARG A 216 -6.97 12.51 3.36
CA ARG A 216 -7.75 11.28 3.43
C ARG A 216 -7.45 10.45 2.19
N LEU A 217 -6.99 9.23 2.40
CA LEU A 217 -6.76 8.23 1.38
C LEU A 217 -7.73 7.08 1.63
N GLN A 218 -8.53 6.76 0.63
CA GLN A 218 -9.40 5.59 0.64
C GLN A 218 -8.94 4.66 -0.48
N LEU A 219 -8.63 3.43 -0.11
CA LEU A 219 -8.29 2.35 -1.00
C LEU A 219 -9.43 1.34 -0.96
N GLU A 220 -9.85 0.91 -2.13
CA GLU A 220 -10.91 -0.07 -2.28
C GLU A 220 -10.44 -1.22 -3.17
N LEU A 221 -10.54 -2.44 -2.66
CA LEU A 221 -10.30 -3.66 -3.41
C LEU A 221 -11.61 -4.44 -3.49
N VAL A 222 -12.10 -4.66 -4.71
CA VAL A 222 -13.21 -5.58 -4.94
C VAL A 222 -12.70 -6.84 -5.59
N ARG A 223 -13.01 -7.98 -4.99
CA ARG A 223 -12.68 -9.29 -5.54
C ARG A 223 -13.89 -9.87 -6.25
N ASN A 224 -13.63 -10.57 -7.35
CA ASN A 224 -14.65 -11.34 -8.04
C ASN A 224 -14.82 -12.67 -7.31
N THR A 225 -15.80 -12.78 -6.43
CA THR A 225 -16.24 -14.10 -5.96
C THR A 225 -16.88 -14.83 -7.13
N ALA A 226 -16.09 -15.65 -7.81
CA ALA A 226 -16.59 -16.46 -8.89
C ALA A 226 -17.78 -17.30 -8.37
N ALA A 227 -18.95 -17.06 -8.95
CA ALA A 227 -20.08 -18.00 -8.93
C ALA A 227 -19.72 -19.39 -9.53
N ASN A 228 -18.47 -19.58 -9.99
CA ASN A 228 -17.95 -20.81 -10.59
C ASN A 228 -17.57 -21.92 -9.60
N ASN A 229 -17.80 -21.73 -8.29
CA ASN A 229 -17.66 -22.83 -7.33
C ASN A 229 -18.89 -23.76 -7.31
N LEU A 230 -19.98 -23.41 -7.99
CA LEU A 230 -21.13 -24.31 -8.14
C LEU A 230 -20.79 -25.59 -8.92
N PRO A 231 -20.14 -25.54 -10.11
CA PRO A 231 -19.71 -26.77 -10.78
C PRO A 231 -18.63 -27.52 -10.00
N LEU A 232 -17.73 -26.83 -9.27
CA LEU A 232 -16.69 -27.52 -8.48
C LEU A 232 -17.26 -28.24 -7.25
N SER A 233 -18.20 -27.62 -6.54
CA SER A 233 -18.91 -28.26 -5.43
C SER A 233 -19.79 -29.41 -5.90
N GLN A 234 -20.41 -29.30 -7.08
CA GLN A 234 -21.12 -30.40 -7.73
C GLN A 234 -20.17 -31.55 -8.14
N ASN A 235 -19.02 -31.23 -8.75
CA ASN A 235 -18.03 -32.23 -9.16
C ASN A 235 -17.41 -32.95 -7.96
N VAL A 236 -17.13 -32.24 -6.86
CA VAL A 236 -16.62 -32.85 -5.62
C VAL A 236 -17.71 -33.67 -4.93
N ALA A 237 -18.95 -33.19 -4.88
CA ALA A 237 -20.08 -33.96 -4.35
C ALA A 237 -20.35 -35.23 -5.18
N GLN A 238 -20.24 -35.16 -6.51
CA GLN A 238 -20.35 -36.30 -7.41
C GLN A 238 -19.18 -37.28 -7.24
N ALA A 239 -17.94 -36.79 -7.11
CA ALA A 239 -16.78 -37.64 -6.85
C ALA A 239 -16.85 -38.36 -5.49
N ILE A 240 -17.32 -37.69 -4.43
CA ILE A 240 -17.54 -38.30 -3.12
C ILE A 240 -18.68 -39.32 -3.17
N GLY A 241 -19.74 -39.06 -3.95
CA GLY A 241 -20.83 -40.01 -4.20
C GLY A 241 -20.36 -41.26 -4.94
N MET A 242 -19.54 -41.11 -5.99
CA MET A 242 -18.96 -42.23 -6.74
C MET A 242 -17.99 -43.07 -5.89
N ASN A 243 -17.25 -42.46 -4.97
CA ASN A 243 -16.32 -43.18 -4.08
C ASN A 243 -17.03 -43.92 -2.94
N ARG A 244 -18.30 -43.62 -2.66
CA ARG A 244 -19.15 -44.36 -1.70
C ARG A 244 -20.01 -45.44 -2.35
N GLY A 245 -20.05 -45.51 -3.68
CA GLY A 245 -20.79 -46.50 -4.47
C GLY A 245 -20.03 -47.82 -4.72
N MET A 246 -18.76 -47.91 -4.35
CA MET A 246 -17.97 -49.16 -4.46
C MET A 246 -17.67 -49.73 -3.06
N GLY A 247 -18.70 -50.30 -2.44
CA GLY A 247 -18.54 -51.26 -1.34
C GLY A 247 -18.68 -52.69 -1.90
N PRO A 248 -17.93 -53.69 -1.40
CA PRO A 248 -17.75 -54.97 -2.07
C PRO A 248 -19.04 -55.78 -2.07
N GLY A 249 -19.62 -55.95 -3.24
CA GLY A 249 -20.70 -56.88 -3.52
C GLY A 249 -20.25 -57.85 -4.60
N GLN A 250 -19.98 -59.08 -4.16
CA GLN A 250 -19.55 -60.30 -4.87
C GLN A 250 -18.04 -60.53 -4.94
#